data_AF-V4WF66-F1
#
_entry.id   AF-V4WF66-F1
#
_cell.length_a   1.000
_cell.length_b   1.000
_cell.length_c   1.000
_cell.angle_alpha   90.00
_cell.angle_beta   90.00
_cell.angle_gamma   90.00
#
_symmetry.space_group_name_H-M   'P 1'
#
loop_
_entity.id
_entity.type
_entity.pdbx_description
1 polymer ?
#
loop_
_entity_poly.entity_id
_entity_poly.type
_entity_poly.pdbx_seq_one_letter_code
_entity_poly.pdbx_strand_id
1 'polypeptide(L)'
;MDMDSPWLRFCPRLRLLRLLRLYSLASDETLWTNICNSTWPSTDTPRIRHVISSFPKGPRSFFSDSVTNPDTISTTTTNSSTSSPVNPDRTSRLISAVDIYHQKRHVFSKVVETESFGNRSPFRVELLDPEDTVPARIPHPVDERMMLELGDRFTLSWILIDPIRRRAMNLSSYKPVIVERRWLPGEQVHMRYGWVFYSGPGKEGSATEYVKFGISVTWEECQCGVMHVTGVSLDLEDMYGNQMSGKESLAIIQKGMAGIRGSVKGREEEGRRRYE
;
A
#
# COMPACT_ATOMS: atom_id res chain seq x y z
N MET A 1 -46.94 5.08 -31.19
CA MET A 1 -47.11 4.21 -30.01
C MET A 1 -46.00 4.57 -29.05
N ASP A 2 -46.34 5.43 -28.11
CA ASP A 2 -45.43 6.20 -27.28
C ASP A 2 -44.54 5.32 -26.37
N MET A 3 -43.23 5.59 -26.43
CA MET A 3 -42.23 5.15 -25.46
C MET A 3 -42.17 6.10 -24.25
N ASP A 4 -43.31 6.42 -23.64
CA ASP A 4 -43.35 7.18 -22.39
C ASP A 4 -44.45 6.64 -21.47
N SER A 5 -44.15 5.51 -20.80
CA SER A 5 -44.99 4.96 -19.74
C SER A 5 -44.33 5.18 -18.37
N PRO A 6 -44.91 6.00 -17.46
CA PRO A 6 -44.35 6.32 -16.14
C PRO A 6 -44.25 5.13 -15.16
N TRP A 7 -44.82 3.98 -15.51
CA TRP A 7 -44.95 2.81 -14.65
C TRP A 7 -43.65 2.06 -14.34
N LEU A 8 -42.58 2.30 -15.10
CA LEU A 8 -41.26 1.69 -14.84
C LEU A 8 -40.45 2.41 -13.75
N ARG A 9 -40.89 3.58 -13.25
CA ARG A 9 -40.09 4.37 -12.29
C ARG A 9 -40.29 3.98 -10.81
N PHE A 10 -41.32 3.23 -10.45
CA PHE A 10 -41.63 2.91 -9.04
C PHE A 10 -42.16 1.49 -8.83
N CYS A 11 -41.36 0.47 -9.16
CA CYS A 11 -41.68 -0.90 -8.73
C CYS A 11 -40.69 -1.34 -7.63
N PRO A 12 -41.07 -1.28 -6.34
CA PRO A 12 -40.21 -1.65 -5.20
C PRO A 12 -39.66 -3.08 -5.31
N ARG A 13 -40.42 -4.02 -5.89
CA ARG A 13 -39.98 -5.40 -6.12
C ARG A 13 -38.83 -5.49 -7.13
N LEU A 14 -38.85 -4.73 -8.22
CA LEU A 14 -37.74 -4.66 -9.19
C LEU A 14 -36.50 -4.00 -8.60
N ARG A 15 -36.67 -2.97 -7.75
CA ARG A 15 -35.55 -2.38 -7.00
C ARG A 15 -34.95 -3.36 -5.99
N LEU A 16 -35.79 -4.07 -5.24
CA LEU A 16 -35.37 -5.10 -4.28
C LEU A 16 -34.62 -6.26 -4.98
N LEU A 17 -35.14 -6.75 -6.11
CA LEU A 17 -34.49 -7.80 -6.90
C LEU A 17 -33.13 -7.35 -7.45
N ARG A 18 -33.02 -6.10 -7.93
CA ARG A 18 -31.73 -5.52 -8.34
C ARG A 18 -30.76 -5.37 -7.16
N LEU A 19 -31.24 -4.93 -6.00
CA LEU A 19 -30.43 -4.81 -4.79
C LEU A 19 -29.95 -6.17 -4.29
N LEU A 20 -30.80 -7.19 -4.28
CA LEU A 20 -30.45 -8.56 -3.91
C LEU A 20 -29.41 -9.14 -4.88
N ARG A 21 -29.56 -8.88 -6.18
CA ARG A 21 -28.59 -9.33 -7.19
C ARG A 21 -27.24 -8.63 -7.05
N LEU A 22 -27.23 -7.32 -6.82
CA LEU A 22 -26.01 -6.56 -6.53
C LEU A 22 -25.36 -7.00 -5.23
N TYR A 23 -26.16 -7.27 -4.20
CA TYR A 23 -25.67 -7.77 -2.92
C TYR A 23 -25.07 -9.16 -3.04
N SER A 24 -25.72 -10.07 -3.78
CA SER A 24 -25.20 -11.41 -4.08
C SER A 24 -23.87 -11.34 -4.81
N LEU A 25 -23.77 -10.50 -5.85
CA LEU A 25 -22.52 -10.32 -6.59
C LEU A 25 -21.43 -9.69 -5.70
N ALA A 26 -21.78 -8.67 -4.91
CA ALA A 26 -20.86 -8.02 -3.98
C ALA A 26 -20.45 -8.92 -2.79
N SER A 27 -21.09 -10.08 -2.62
CA SER A 27 -20.75 -11.06 -1.58
C SER A 27 -20.08 -12.31 -2.15
N ASP A 28 -19.78 -12.32 -3.46
CA ASP A 28 -19.07 -13.42 -4.11
C ASP A 28 -17.56 -13.35 -3.81
N GLU A 29 -17.09 -14.29 -2.97
CA GLU A 29 -15.69 -14.42 -2.58
C GLU A 29 -14.75 -14.68 -3.76
N THR A 30 -15.21 -15.40 -4.80
CA THR A 30 -14.42 -15.70 -6.00
C THR A 30 -14.21 -14.43 -6.82
N LEU A 31 -15.26 -13.62 -6.96
CA LEU A 31 -15.17 -12.32 -7.60
C LEU A 31 -14.15 -11.43 -6.88
N TRP A 32 -14.23 -11.32 -5.55
CA TRP A 32 -13.28 -10.51 -4.79
C TRP A 32 -11.86 -11.05 -4.83
N THR A 33 -11.67 -12.37 -4.84
CA THR A 33 -10.35 -13.00 -5.05
C THR A 33 -9.77 -12.58 -6.40
N ASN A 34 -10.57 -12.69 -7.47
CA ASN A 34 -10.13 -12.31 -8.82
C ASN A 34 -9.83 -10.80 -8.92
N ILE A 35 -10.62 -9.95 -8.26
CA ILE A 35 -10.35 -8.52 -8.16
C ILE A 35 -9.01 -8.27 -7.44
N CYS A 36 -8.75 -8.93 -6.32
CA CYS A 36 -7.47 -8.80 -5.60
C CYS A 36 -6.29 -9.22 -6.48
N ASN A 37 -6.35 -10.41 -7.08
CA ASN A 37 -5.26 -10.94 -7.89
C ASN A 37 -4.99 -10.10 -9.15
N SER A 38 -6.04 -9.58 -9.78
CA SER A 38 -5.89 -8.70 -10.96
C SER A 38 -5.42 -7.30 -10.61
N THR A 39 -5.72 -6.81 -9.40
CA THR A 39 -5.25 -5.51 -8.90
C THR A 39 -3.84 -5.59 -8.32
N TRP A 40 -3.48 -6.73 -7.73
CA TRP A 40 -2.23 -6.99 -7.02
C TRP A 40 -1.79 -8.45 -7.28
N PRO A 41 -1.00 -8.72 -8.33
CA PRO A 41 -0.48 -10.05 -8.65
C PRO A 41 0.22 -10.75 -7.48
N SER A 42 0.84 -9.99 -6.58
CA SER A 42 1.45 -10.50 -5.35
C SER A 42 0.48 -11.30 -4.46
N THR A 43 -0.82 -11.05 -4.60
CA THR A 43 -1.87 -11.74 -3.84
C THR A 43 -2.23 -13.12 -4.39
N ASP A 44 -1.80 -13.47 -5.60
CA ASP A 44 -2.05 -14.78 -6.23
C ASP A 44 -1.02 -15.86 -5.83
N THR A 45 -0.39 -15.71 -4.67
CA THR A 45 0.48 -16.75 -4.10
C THR A 45 -0.30 -17.62 -3.11
N PRO A 46 -0.06 -18.94 -3.04
CA PRO A 46 -0.82 -19.83 -2.15
C PRO A 46 -0.87 -19.37 -0.69
N ARG A 47 0.27 -18.86 -0.19
CA ARG A 47 0.40 -18.32 1.17
C ARG A 47 -0.48 -17.09 1.40
N ILE A 48 -0.43 -16.10 0.50
CA ILE A 48 -1.23 -14.88 0.65
C ILE A 48 -2.71 -15.16 0.46
N ARG A 49 -3.09 -16.01 -0.52
CA ARG A 49 -4.48 -16.44 -0.71
C ARG A 49 -5.05 -17.08 0.56
N HIS A 50 -4.26 -17.95 1.22
CA HIS A 50 -4.67 -18.56 2.48
C HIS A 50 -4.87 -17.50 3.58
N VAL A 51 -3.92 -16.58 3.76
CA VAL A 51 -4.04 -15.50 4.74
C VAL A 51 -5.28 -14.63 4.47
N ILE A 52 -5.47 -14.17 3.23
CA ILE A 52 -6.61 -13.35 2.82
C ILE A 52 -7.94 -14.07 3.04
N SER A 53 -8.02 -15.38 2.74
CA SER A 53 -9.23 -16.17 2.97
C SER A 53 -9.64 -16.23 4.45
N SER A 54 -8.69 -16.06 5.37
CA SER A 54 -8.95 -16.05 6.80
C SER A 54 -9.53 -14.73 7.33
N PHE A 55 -9.49 -13.65 6.54
CA PHE A 55 -9.94 -12.31 6.94
C PHE A 55 -11.44 -12.28 7.27
N PRO A 56 -11.89 -11.34 8.12
CA PRO A 56 -13.31 -11.14 8.35
C PRO A 56 -14.00 -10.68 7.06
N LYS A 57 -14.83 -11.53 6.42
CA LYS A 57 -15.37 -11.31 5.05
C LYS A 57 -14.31 -11.43 3.94
N GLY A 58 -13.27 -12.24 4.18
CA GLY A 58 -12.36 -12.74 3.15
C GLY A 58 -11.69 -11.65 2.29
N PRO A 59 -11.48 -11.89 0.99
CA PRO A 59 -10.82 -10.97 0.06
C PRO A 59 -11.52 -9.62 -0.08
N ARG A 60 -12.83 -9.55 0.15
CA ARG A 60 -13.55 -8.28 0.13
C ARG A 60 -13.03 -7.31 1.19
N SER A 61 -12.83 -7.82 2.41
CA SER A 61 -12.31 -7.00 3.51
C SER A 61 -10.84 -6.62 3.29
N PHE A 62 -10.04 -7.54 2.78
CA PHE A 62 -8.66 -7.28 2.40
C PHE A 62 -8.56 -6.18 1.33
N PHE A 63 -9.40 -6.26 0.29
CA PHE A 63 -9.47 -5.23 -0.74
C PHE A 63 -9.83 -3.88 -0.14
N SER A 64 -10.87 -3.84 0.69
CA SER A 64 -11.30 -2.62 1.39
C SER A 64 -10.18 -2.02 2.23
N ASP A 65 -9.46 -2.84 3.00
CA ASP A 65 -8.32 -2.43 3.82
C ASP A 65 -7.15 -1.89 2.99
N SER A 66 -6.96 -2.41 1.77
CA SER A 66 -5.83 -2.07 0.89
C SER A 66 -6.08 -0.82 0.04
N VAL A 67 -7.34 -0.53 -0.31
CA VAL A 67 -7.71 0.68 -1.07
C VAL A 67 -7.98 1.90 -0.19
N THR A 68 -8.38 1.70 1.07
CA THR A 68 -8.68 2.80 1.99
C THR A 68 -7.44 3.30 2.70
N ASN A 69 -7.48 4.58 3.09
CA ASN A 69 -6.45 5.15 3.95
C ASN A 69 -6.89 5.02 5.41
N PRO A 70 -5.98 4.77 6.35
CA PRO A 70 -6.29 4.89 7.77
C PRO A 70 -6.70 6.34 8.07
N ASP A 71 -7.94 6.55 8.51
CA ASP A 71 -8.42 7.84 8.98
C ASP A 71 -7.74 8.13 10.31
N THR A 72 -6.86 9.13 10.29
CA THR A 72 -6.00 9.44 11.42
C THR A 72 -6.55 10.58 12.29
N ILE A 73 -7.63 11.24 11.85
CA ILE A 73 -8.23 12.40 12.55
C ILE A 73 -9.37 11.92 13.46
N SER A 74 -10.15 10.93 13.02
CA SER A 74 -11.34 10.44 13.75
C SER A 74 -11.05 9.60 14.99
N THR A 75 -9.78 9.29 15.33
CA THR A 75 -9.44 8.55 16.56
C THR A 75 -9.57 9.38 17.85
N THR A 76 -10.08 10.61 17.75
CA THR A 76 -10.23 11.56 18.86
C THR A 76 -11.41 11.27 19.80
N THR A 77 -12.35 10.36 19.48
CA THR A 77 -13.62 10.29 20.23
C THR A 77 -14.09 8.90 20.68
N THR A 78 -13.22 7.90 20.83
CA THR A 78 -13.65 6.65 21.48
C THR A 78 -12.66 6.17 22.53
N ASN A 79 -12.97 6.50 23.79
CA ASN A 79 -12.51 5.81 25.00
C ASN A 79 -13.09 4.37 25.04
N SER A 80 -12.84 3.57 24.02
CA SER A 80 -13.09 2.13 24.05
C SER A 80 -11.80 1.42 24.40
N SER A 81 -11.48 1.42 25.69
CA SER A 81 -10.48 0.59 26.34
C SER A 81 -10.90 -0.88 26.31
N THR A 82 -10.97 -1.46 25.11
CA THR A 82 -11.00 -2.92 24.92
C THR A 82 -9.84 -3.34 24.02
N SER A 83 -8.65 -2.79 24.26
CA SER A 83 -7.43 -3.50 23.89
C SER A 83 -7.22 -4.60 24.94
N SER A 84 -7.56 -5.84 24.59
CA SER A 84 -6.93 -6.98 25.26
C SER A 84 -5.43 -6.73 25.28
N PRO A 85 -4.71 -6.99 26.41
CA PRO A 85 -3.29 -6.73 26.48
C PRO A 85 -2.62 -7.50 25.34
N VAL A 86 -2.06 -6.75 24.39
CA VAL A 86 -1.26 -7.30 23.30
C VAL A 86 -0.13 -8.04 24.00
N ASN A 87 -0.14 -9.37 23.94
CA ASN A 87 0.98 -10.14 24.44
C ASN A 87 2.20 -9.77 23.59
N PRO A 88 3.20 -9.05 24.14
CA PRO A 88 4.34 -8.57 23.38
C PRO A 88 5.19 -9.73 22.82
N ASP A 89 5.00 -10.97 23.31
CA ASP A 89 5.70 -12.17 22.85
C ASP A 89 5.18 -12.74 21.54
N ARG A 90 4.01 -12.31 21.04
CA ARG A 90 3.60 -12.64 19.67
C ARG A 90 4.32 -11.71 18.71
N THR A 91 5.54 -12.10 18.33
CA THR A 91 6.30 -11.50 17.22
C THR A 91 5.37 -11.35 16.02
N SER A 92 4.90 -10.13 15.76
CA SER A 92 3.98 -9.85 14.66
C SER A 92 4.81 -9.86 13.38
N ARG A 93 4.95 -11.04 12.77
CA ARG A 93 5.51 -11.16 11.43
C ARG A 93 4.51 -10.55 10.46
N LEU A 94 4.91 -9.45 9.82
CA LEU A 94 4.13 -8.80 8.78
C LEU A 94 4.52 -9.41 7.44
N ILE A 95 3.59 -9.36 6.49
CA ILE A 95 3.86 -9.76 5.12
C ILE A 95 3.76 -8.52 4.24
N SER A 96 4.80 -8.25 3.45
CA SER A 96 4.79 -7.19 2.44
C SER A 96 4.44 -7.82 1.09
N ALA A 97 3.33 -7.40 0.52
CA ALA A 97 2.90 -7.73 -0.83
C ALA A 97 3.06 -6.49 -1.71
N VAL A 98 3.98 -6.56 -2.69
CA VAL A 98 4.42 -5.37 -3.44
C VAL A 98 4.25 -5.58 -4.92
N ASP A 99 3.61 -4.62 -5.59
CA ASP A 99 3.36 -4.62 -7.02
C ASP A 99 3.68 -3.26 -7.63
N ILE A 100 4.48 -3.26 -8.70
CA ILE A 100 4.87 -2.07 -9.47
C ILE A 100 4.35 -2.20 -10.89
N TYR A 101 3.77 -1.12 -11.39
CA TYR A 101 3.17 -1.04 -12.72
C TYR A 101 3.72 0.14 -13.51
N HIS A 102 3.82 -0.03 -14.82
CA HIS A 102 4.05 1.04 -15.78
C HIS A 102 2.90 1.02 -16.81
N GLN A 103 2.16 2.12 -16.94
CA GLN A 103 1.00 2.23 -17.84
C GLN A 103 -0.02 1.08 -17.64
N LYS A 104 -0.31 0.73 -16.38
CA LYS A 104 -1.20 -0.39 -15.98
C LYS A 104 -0.69 -1.78 -16.36
N ARG A 105 0.53 -1.90 -16.90
CA ARG A 105 1.19 -3.19 -17.13
C ARG A 105 2.06 -3.50 -15.94
N HIS A 106 1.95 -4.73 -15.45
CA HIS A 106 2.78 -5.24 -14.36
C HIS A 106 4.26 -5.25 -14.78
N VAL A 107 5.13 -4.78 -13.88
CA VAL A 107 6.59 -4.73 -14.07
C VAL A 107 7.30 -5.57 -13.03
N PHE A 108 6.88 -5.47 -11.77
CA PHE A 108 7.51 -6.14 -10.64
C PHE A 108 6.44 -6.58 -9.64
N SER A 109 6.54 -7.81 -9.14
CA SER A 109 5.71 -8.30 -8.02
C SER A 109 6.54 -9.21 -7.14
N LYS A 110 6.51 -8.96 -5.83
CA LYS A 110 7.22 -9.79 -4.85
C LYS A 110 6.48 -9.78 -3.52
N VAL A 111 6.60 -10.90 -2.81
CA VAL A 111 6.09 -11.07 -1.45
C VAL A 111 7.27 -11.39 -0.55
N VAL A 112 7.36 -10.70 0.60
CA VAL A 112 8.36 -10.98 1.63
C VAL A 112 7.69 -10.98 3.00
N GLU A 113 8.01 -11.98 3.83
CA GLU A 113 7.60 -11.99 5.23
C GLU A 113 8.73 -11.36 6.06
N THR A 114 8.40 -10.39 6.90
CA THR A 114 9.39 -9.74 7.76
C THR A 114 9.78 -10.68 8.90
N GLU A 115 11.08 -10.80 9.17
CA GLU A 115 11.56 -11.44 10.38
C GLU A 115 11.17 -10.63 11.63
N SER A 116 11.38 -11.20 12.82
CA SER A 116 11.08 -10.49 14.06
C SER A 116 12.01 -9.29 14.19
N PHE A 117 11.47 -8.08 14.03
CA PHE A 117 12.25 -6.86 14.21
C PHE A 117 12.77 -6.78 15.66
N GLY A 118 14.08 -6.65 15.83
CA GLY A 118 14.69 -6.46 17.14
C GLY A 118 14.33 -5.09 17.73
N ASN A 119 14.47 -4.95 19.04
CA ASN A 119 14.17 -3.70 19.74
C ASN A 119 15.03 -2.51 19.30
N ARG A 120 16.22 -2.77 18.74
CA ARG A 120 17.22 -1.76 18.37
C ARG A 120 17.57 -1.72 16.89
N SER A 121 17.13 -2.72 16.12
CA SER A 121 17.35 -2.72 14.67
C SER A 121 16.43 -1.69 14.02
N PRO A 122 16.89 -0.93 13.03
CA PRO A 122 16.02 -0.06 12.26
C PRO A 122 14.92 -0.88 11.56
N PHE A 123 13.73 -0.31 11.42
CA PHE A 123 12.72 -0.92 10.56
C PHE A 123 13.10 -0.68 9.09
N ARG A 124 13.44 -1.76 8.40
CA ARG A 124 13.70 -1.76 6.96
C ARG A 124 13.24 -3.07 6.36
N VAL A 125 12.59 -3.00 5.22
CA VAL A 125 12.22 -4.17 4.41
C VAL A 125 12.85 -3.98 3.05
N GLU A 126 13.76 -4.88 2.67
CA GLU A 126 14.38 -4.94 1.35
C GLU A 126 13.78 -6.12 0.59
N LEU A 127 13.42 -5.89 -0.67
CA LEU A 127 12.85 -6.92 -1.53
C LEU A 127 13.86 -7.51 -2.50
N LEU A 128 15.00 -6.88 -2.73
CA LEU A 128 16.03 -7.36 -3.65
C LEU A 128 17.35 -7.41 -2.91
N ASP A 129 18.09 -8.49 -3.12
CA ASP A 129 19.49 -8.53 -2.72
C ASP A 129 20.30 -7.59 -3.63
N PRO A 130 21.45 -7.05 -3.20
CA PRO A 130 22.24 -6.11 -4.00
C PRO A 130 22.63 -6.62 -5.40
N GLU A 131 22.67 -7.94 -5.58
CA GLU A 131 23.02 -8.61 -6.84
C GLU A 131 21.80 -8.93 -7.72
N ASP A 132 20.58 -8.81 -7.17
CA ASP A 132 19.36 -9.12 -7.89
C ASP A 132 18.96 -7.94 -8.79
N THR A 133 18.73 -8.23 -10.07
CA THR A 133 18.15 -7.25 -11.00
C THR A 133 16.97 -7.85 -11.75
N VAL A 134 15.91 -7.06 -11.91
CA VAL A 134 14.71 -7.47 -12.65
C VAL A 134 14.55 -6.59 -13.89
N PRO A 135 14.66 -7.14 -15.12
CA PRO A 135 14.57 -6.35 -16.32
C PRO A 135 13.18 -5.78 -16.52
N ALA A 136 13.08 -4.47 -16.71
CA ALA A 136 11.86 -3.81 -17.15
C ALA A 136 12.02 -3.40 -18.62
N ARG A 137 11.03 -3.73 -19.45
CA ARG A 137 11.00 -3.38 -20.89
C ARG A 137 10.66 -1.90 -21.09
N ILE A 138 11.38 -1.02 -20.40
CA ILE A 138 11.14 0.42 -20.28
C ILE A 138 12.45 1.13 -20.61
N PRO A 139 12.48 2.01 -21.62
CA PRO A 139 13.70 2.75 -21.98
C PRO A 139 14.17 3.69 -20.86
N HIS A 140 15.48 3.87 -20.73
CA HIS A 140 16.04 4.87 -19.81
C HIS A 140 15.72 6.31 -20.29
N PRO A 141 15.31 7.22 -19.39
CA PRO A 141 14.97 8.59 -19.76
C PRO A 141 16.22 9.44 -20.00
N VAL A 142 16.35 10.04 -21.18
CA VAL A 142 17.55 10.81 -21.55
C VAL A 142 17.51 12.29 -21.13
N ASP A 143 16.33 12.84 -20.81
CA ASP A 143 16.17 14.23 -20.38
C ASP A 143 15.15 14.40 -19.23
N GLU A 144 15.09 15.60 -18.64
CA GLU A 144 14.20 15.92 -17.52
C GLU A 144 12.71 15.80 -17.88
N ARG A 145 12.35 16.08 -19.13
CA ARG A 145 10.96 16.00 -19.58
C ARG A 145 10.49 14.55 -19.61
N MET A 146 11.30 13.65 -20.17
CA MET A 146 11.06 12.21 -20.14
C MET A 146 11.02 11.67 -18.72
N MET A 147 11.87 12.18 -17.81
CA MET A 147 11.84 11.81 -16.40
C MET A 147 10.48 12.10 -15.73
N LEU A 148 9.94 13.30 -15.96
CA LEU A 148 8.62 13.68 -15.44
C LEU A 148 7.51 12.81 -16.04
N GLU A 149 7.49 12.65 -17.36
CA GLU A 149 6.50 11.81 -18.05
C GLU A 149 6.61 10.33 -17.65
N LEU A 150 7.81 9.86 -17.31
CA LEU A 150 8.07 8.50 -16.85
C LEU A 150 7.46 8.29 -15.46
N GLY A 151 7.68 9.22 -14.53
CA GLY A 151 7.09 9.19 -13.18
C GLY A 151 5.57 9.05 -13.21
N ASP A 152 4.91 9.82 -14.08
CA ASP A 152 3.46 9.81 -14.26
C ASP A 152 2.92 8.48 -14.80
N ARG A 153 3.77 7.63 -15.39
CA ARG A 153 3.38 6.33 -15.93
C ARG A 153 3.54 5.20 -14.91
N PHE A 154 4.33 5.41 -13.87
CA PHE A 154 4.49 4.42 -12.82
C PHE A 154 3.39 4.50 -11.76
N THR A 155 3.07 3.35 -11.19
CA THR A 155 2.28 3.25 -9.96
C THR A 155 2.77 2.09 -9.11
N LEU A 156 2.68 2.22 -7.80
CA LEU A 156 3.11 1.20 -6.85
C LEU A 156 2.01 0.89 -5.84
N SER A 157 1.92 -0.35 -5.40
CA SER A 157 1.18 -0.75 -4.20
C SER A 157 2.12 -1.51 -3.28
N TRP A 158 2.25 -1.04 -2.03
CA TRP A 158 2.94 -1.76 -0.97
C TRP A 158 1.93 -2.07 0.13
N ILE A 159 1.41 -3.28 0.14
CA ILE A 159 0.41 -3.72 1.09
C ILE A 159 1.10 -4.49 2.20
N LEU A 160 1.06 -3.93 3.40
CA LEU A 160 1.39 -4.67 4.61
C LEU A 160 0.18 -5.47 5.08
N ILE A 161 0.41 -6.73 5.43
CA ILE A 161 -0.59 -7.69 5.88
C ILE A 161 -0.17 -8.18 7.27
N ASP A 162 -1.05 -8.02 8.26
CA ASP A 162 -0.93 -8.68 9.55
C ASP A 162 -1.76 -9.97 9.51
N PRO A 163 -1.12 -11.15 9.37
CA PRO A 163 -1.83 -12.42 9.28
C PRO A 163 -2.50 -12.82 10.60
N ILE A 164 -2.05 -12.29 11.74
CA ILE A 164 -2.60 -12.60 13.07
C ILE A 164 -3.85 -11.77 13.31
N ARG A 165 -3.77 -10.45 13.09
CA ARG A 165 -4.91 -9.54 13.25
C ARG A 165 -5.86 -9.56 12.06
N ARG A 166 -5.43 -10.14 10.94
CA ARG A 166 -6.18 -10.26 9.68
C ARG A 166 -6.63 -8.89 9.18
N ARG A 167 -5.68 -7.97 9.15
CA ARG A 167 -5.83 -6.60 8.64
C ARG A 167 -4.74 -6.34 7.60
N ALA A 168 -5.06 -5.44 6.68
CA ALA A 168 -4.10 -4.95 5.71
C ALA A 168 -4.06 -3.41 5.69
N MET A 169 -2.97 -2.87 5.15
CA MET A 169 -2.78 -1.45 4.95
C MET A 169 -1.83 -1.21 3.79
N ASN A 170 -2.26 -0.43 2.80
CA ASN A 170 -1.37 0.01 1.72
C ASN A 170 -0.64 1.29 2.16
N LEU A 171 0.69 1.25 2.13
CA LEU A 171 1.56 2.33 2.57
C LEU A 171 1.97 3.30 1.45
N SER A 172 1.68 2.94 0.20
CA SER A 172 2.11 3.72 -0.95
C SER A 172 1.18 4.90 -1.24
N SER A 173 1.76 6.00 -1.72
CA SER A 173 1.05 7.13 -2.33
C SER A 173 0.42 6.81 -3.69
N TYR A 174 0.50 5.56 -4.15
CA TYR A 174 0.15 5.09 -5.49
C TYR A 174 1.03 5.66 -6.62
N LYS A 175 1.25 6.98 -6.66
CA LYS A 175 2.18 7.66 -7.57
C LYS A 175 3.48 8.02 -6.87
N PRO A 176 4.60 8.11 -7.62
CA PRO A 176 5.83 8.62 -7.04
C PRO A 176 5.63 10.08 -6.62
N VAL A 177 6.17 10.42 -5.46
CA VAL A 177 6.22 11.79 -4.93
C VAL A 177 7.52 12.49 -5.32
N ILE A 178 8.59 11.71 -5.55
CA ILE A 178 9.87 12.18 -6.10
C ILE A 178 10.30 11.22 -7.20
N VAL A 179 10.80 11.79 -8.30
CA VAL A 179 11.48 11.08 -9.38
C VAL A 179 12.76 11.82 -9.68
N GLU A 180 13.90 11.23 -9.34
CA GLU A 180 15.21 11.86 -9.45
C GLU A 180 16.19 11.00 -10.25
N ARG A 181 17.07 11.64 -11.02
CA ARG A 181 18.20 10.97 -11.69
C ARG A 181 19.42 11.15 -10.80
N ARG A 182 20.06 10.04 -10.40
CA ARG A 182 21.33 10.06 -9.67
C ARG A 182 22.48 9.79 -10.62
N TRP A 183 23.38 10.76 -10.72
CA TRP A 183 24.63 10.69 -11.49
C TRP A 183 25.67 9.84 -10.74
N LEU A 184 25.45 8.52 -10.72
CA LEU A 184 26.39 7.49 -10.24
C LEU A 184 26.79 6.60 -11.44
N PRO A 185 27.85 5.77 -11.34
CA PRO A 185 28.11 4.75 -12.37
C PRO A 185 26.85 3.90 -12.57
N GLY A 186 26.33 3.83 -13.80
CA GLY A 186 25.10 3.09 -14.14
C GLY A 186 23.82 3.91 -14.33
N GLU A 187 23.88 5.25 -14.34
CA GLU A 187 22.74 6.17 -14.55
C GLU A 187 21.44 5.70 -13.88
N GLN A 188 21.30 6.00 -12.59
CA GLN A 188 20.18 5.48 -11.80
C GLN A 188 18.99 6.45 -11.78
N VAL A 189 17.79 5.91 -11.91
CA VAL A 189 16.54 6.62 -11.63
C VAL A 189 16.02 6.14 -10.28
N HIS A 190 15.84 7.07 -9.35
CA HIS A 190 15.24 6.79 -8.05
C HIS A 190 13.83 7.36 -8.01
N MET A 191 12.87 6.51 -7.63
CA MET A 191 11.49 6.90 -7.43
C MET A 191 11.14 6.69 -5.97
N ARG A 192 10.69 7.75 -5.30
CA ARG A 192 10.13 7.63 -3.95
C ARG A 192 8.62 7.70 -3.99
N TYR A 193 8.02 6.85 -3.17
CA TYR A 193 6.62 6.83 -2.84
C TYR A 193 6.53 6.98 -1.33
N GLY A 194 5.50 7.63 -0.81
CA GLY A 194 5.41 7.74 0.62
C GLY A 194 4.14 8.37 1.13
N TRP A 195 3.86 8.08 2.38
CA TRP A 195 2.71 8.60 3.09
C TRP A 195 3.12 9.05 4.48
N VAL A 196 2.63 10.21 4.90
CA VAL A 196 2.83 10.70 6.26
C VAL A 196 1.64 10.32 7.13
N PHE A 197 1.93 9.61 8.21
CA PHE A 197 0.98 9.03 9.14
C PHE A 197 1.06 9.74 10.48
N TYR A 198 -0.07 10.21 10.99
CA TYR A 198 -0.14 10.77 12.34
C TYR A 198 -0.15 9.63 13.37
N SER A 199 0.87 9.58 14.23
CA SER A 199 0.99 8.47 15.19
C SER A 199 0.04 8.59 16.40
N GLY A 200 -0.76 9.66 16.49
CA GLY A 200 -1.78 9.90 17.52
C GLY A 200 -1.33 10.86 18.63
N PRO A 201 -2.12 11.00 19.71
CA PRO A 201 -1.85 11.93 20.80
C PRO A 201 -0.68 11.43 21.65
N GLY A 202 0.54 11.66 21.17
CA GLY A 202 1.73 11.74 22.00
C GLY A 202 1.86 13.15 22.59
N LYS A 203 3.05 13.51 23.08
CA LYS A 203 3.35 14.93 23.29
C LYS A 203 3.32 15.62 21.92
N GLU A 204 2.46 16.60 21.77
CA GLU A 204 2.47 17.52 20.63
C GLU A 204 3.89 18.09 20.48
N GLY A 205 4.42 18.07 19.26
CA GLY A 205 5.82 18.41 18.96
C GLY A 205 6.83 17.30 19.24
N SER A 206 6.41 16.06 19.53
CA SER A 206 7.34 14.92 19.61
C SER A 206 7.83 14.50 18.23
N ALA A 207 9.06 13.97 18.15
CA ALA A 207 9.68 13.47 16.91
C ALA A 207 8.76 12.52 16.11
N THR A 208 7.98 11.71 16.83
CA THR A 208 7.14 10.66 16.28
C THR A 208 5.71 11.11 16.02
N GLU A 209 5.33 12.38 16.28
CA GLU A 209 3.96 12.86 16.07
C GLU A 209 3.47 12.54 14.65
N TYR A 210 4.34 12.77 13.67
CA TYR A 210 4.17 12.29 12.31
C TYR A 210 5.29 11.33 11.96
N VAL A 211 4.93 10.29 11.21
CA VAL A 211 5.86 9.28 10.73
C VAL A 211 5.67 9.11 9.24
N LYS A 212 6.79 9.13 8.52
CA LYS A 212 6.83 8.99 7.08
C LYS A 212 7.13 7.54 6.75
N PHE A 213 6.25 6.93 5.98
CA PHE A 213 6.52 5.66 5.32
C PHE A 213 7.25 5.97 4.01
N GLY A 214 8.54 5.66 3.95
CA GLY A 214 9.39 5.86 2.78
C GLY A 214 9.50 4.59 1.97
N ILE A 215 9.01 4.59 0.72
CA ILE A 215 9.23 3.50 -0.22
C ILE A 215 10.16 4.02 -1.31
N SER A 216 11.27 3.34 -1.52
CA SER A 216 12.25 3.70 -2.54
C SER A 216 12.34 2.60 -3.58
N VAL A 217 12.29 2.98 -4.86
CA VAL A 217 12.52 2.09 -6.01
C VAL A 217 13.69 2.65 -6.81
N THR A 218 14.72 1.83 -6.98
CA THR A 218 15.89 2.16 -7.78
C THR A 218 15.84 1.40 -9.09
N TRP A 219 16.04 2.14 -10.15
CA TRP A 219 16.15 1.63 -11.50
C TRP A 219 17.52 1.96 -12.06
N GLU A 220 18.11 1.03 -12.78
CA GLU A 220 19.43 1.18 -13.39
C GLU A 220 19.36 0.89 -14.89
N GLU A 221 20.15 1.60 -15.69
CA GLU A 221 20.22 1.33 -17.13
C GLU A 221 21.08 0.09 -17.42
N CYS A 222 20.53 -0.87 -18.16
CA CYS A 222 21.33 -1.94 -18.77
C CYS A 222 22.08 -1.43 -20.00
N GLN A 223 23.12 -2.16 -20.42
CA GLN A 223 23.84 -1.90 -21.69
C GLN A 223 22.93 -1.86 -22.94
N CYS A 224 21.73 -2.44 -22.84
CA CYS A 224 20.69 -2.43 -23.86
C CYS A 224 19.81 -1.16 -23.88
N GLY A 225 20.05 -0.18 -23.01
CA GLY A 225 19.26 1.06 -22.92
C GLY A 225 17.89 0.90 -22.25
N VAL A 226 17.64 -0.25 -21.59
CA VAL A 226 16.41 -0.50 -20.83
C VAL A 226 16.69 -0.50 -19.33
N MET A 227 15.68 -0.10 -18.55
CA MET A 227 15.79 0.00 -17.11
C MET A 227 15.59 -1.36 -16.44
N HIS A 228 16.40 -1.66 -15.43
CA HIS A 228 16.23 -2.80 -14.54
C HIS A 228 15.86 -2.29 -13.16
N VAL A 229 14.94 -2.97 -12.47
CA VAL A 229 14.73 -2.75 -11.03
C VAL A 229 15.90 -3.37 -10.29
N THR A 230 16.64 -2.57 -9.54
CA THR A 230 17.82 -3.01 -8.77
C THR A 230 17.65 -2.80 -7.27
N GLY A 231 16.67 -2.00 -6.85
CA GLY A 231 16.35 -1.81 -5.44
C GLY A 231 14.87 -1.55 -5.23
N VAL A 232 14.27 -2.21 -4.24
CA VAL A 232 12.92 -1.90 -3.76
C VAL A 232 12.92 -2.04 -2.25
N SER A 233 12.70 -0.94 -1.52
CA SER A 233 12.76 -0.93 -0.07
C SER A 233 11.66 -0.11 0.58
N LEU A 234 11.34 -0.45 1.82
CA LEU A 234 10.47 0.31 2.73
C LEU A 234 11.24 0.63 4.02
N ASP A 235 11.14 1.88 4.45
CA ASP A 235 11.65 2.39 5.71
C ASP A 235 10.60 3.30 6.38
N LEU A 236 10.82 3.58 7.67
CA LEU A 236 10.01 4.54 8.44
C LEU A 236 10.94 5.58 9.04
N GLU A 237 10.59 6.84 8.82
CA GLU A 237 11.32 8.02 9.30
C GLU A 237 10.44 8.85 10.24
N ASP A 238 11.04 9.39 11.30
CA ASP A 238 10.42 10.40 12.15
C ASP A 238 10.40 11.79 11.45
N MET A 239 9.82 12.81 12.11
CA MET A 239 9.75 14.17 11.55
C MET A 239 11.09 14.84 11.30
N TYR A 240 12.17 14.34 11.89
CA TYR A 240 13.53 14.84 11.73
C TYR A 240 14.33 14.04 10.70
N GLY A 241 13.70 13.04 10.05
CA GLY A 241 14.36 12.16 9.09
C GLY A 241 15.19 11.05 9.74
N ASN A 242 15.05 10.81 11.05
CA ASN A 242 15.74 9.70 11.69
C ASN A 242 14.98 8.40 11.42
N GLN A 243 15.73 7.34 11.10
CA GLN A 243 15.15 6.02 10.91
C GLN A 243 14.62 5.47 12.23
N MET A 244 13.38 4.98 12.20
CA MET A 244 12.70 4.44 13.37
C MET A 244 13.17 3.03 13.72
N SER A 245 13.14 2.71 15.02
CA SER A 245 13.39 1.33 15.47
C SER A 245 12.24 0.40 15.08
N GLY A 246 12.56 -0.88 14.88
CA GLY A 246 11.59 -1.92 14.57
C GLY A 246 10.40 -1.97 15.54
N LYS A 247 10.67 -1.82 16.84
CA LYS A 247 9.64 -1.81 17.89
C LYS A 247 8.68 -0.63 17.74
N GLU A 248 9.20 0.58 17.55
CA GLU A 248 8.38 1.80 17.42
C GLU A 248 7.58 1.76 16.11
N SER A 249 8.23 1.38 15.01
CA SER A 249 7.57 1.22 13.70
C SER A 249 6.42 0.22 13.76
N LEU A 250 6.63 -0.95 14.39
CA LEU A 250 5.57 -1.95 14.55
C LEU A 250 4.38 -1.41 15.36
N ALA A 251 4.63 -0.66 16.43
CA ALA A 251 3.55 -0.07 17.23
C ALA A 251 2.69 0.90 16.39
N ILE A 252 3.33 1.72 15.56
CA ILE A 252 2.66 2.67 14.67
C ILE A 252 1.88 1.96 13.57
N ILE A 253 2.49 0.96 12.92
CA ILE A 253 1.82 0.15 11.89
C ILE A 253 0.58 -0.53 12.46
N GLN A 254 0.69 -1.15 13.64
CA GLN A 254 -0.44 -1.82 14.29
C GLN A 254 -1.56 -0.84 14.64
N LYS A 255 -1.21 0.37 15.11
CA LYS A 255 -2.18 1.44 15.37
C LYS A 255 -2.89 1.87 14.09
N GLY A 256 -2.16 2.09 12.99
CA GLY A 256 -2.75 2.40 11.69
C GLY A 256 -3.66 1.31 11.17
N MET A 257 -3.26 0.05 11.31
CA MET A 257 -4.09 -1.10 10.92
C MET A 257 -5.38 -1.20 11.74
N ALA A 258 -5.37 -0.78 13.02
CA ALA A 258 -6.54 -0.78 13.89
C ALA A 258 -7.50 0.41 13.67
N GLY A 259 -7.00 1.53 13.11
CA GLY A 259 -7.77 2.75 12.92
C GLY A 259 -9.01 2.60 12.02
N ILE A 260 -9.96 3.51 12.18
CA ILE A 260 -11.12 3.62 11.27
C ILE A 260 -10.61 3.94 9.86
N ARG A 261 -11.28 3.40 8.84
CA ARG A 261 -10.89 3.62 7.44
C ARG A 261 -11.61 4.84 6.88
N GLY A 262 -10.83 5.75 6.31
CA GLY A 262 -11.31 6.96 5.65
C GLY A 262 -11.54 6.77 4.16
N SER A 263 -11.99 7.84 3.51
CA SER A 263 -12.18 7.88 2.05
C SER A 263 -10.86 7.72 1.29
N VAL A 264 -10.93 7.11 0.10
CA VAL A 264 -9.82 6.96 -0.85
C VAL A 264 -9.53 8.26 -1.61
N LYS A 265 -10.47 9.22 -1.63
CA LYS A 265 -10.33 10.46 -2.40
C LYS A 265 -9.10 11.24 -1.95
N GLY A 266 -8.25 11.59 -2.91
CA GLY A 266 -7.07 12.39 -2.67
C GLY A 266 -5.84 11.61 -2.18
N ARG A 267 -5.77 10.26 -2.25
CA ARG A 267 -4.54 9.53 -1.85
C ARG A 267 -3.28 10.07 -2.54
N GLU A 268 -3.36 10.33 -3.84
CA GLU A 268 -2.24 10.87 -4.61
C GLU A 268 -1.91 12.32 -4.21
N GLU A 269 -2.94 13.18 -4.20
CA GLU A 269 -2.80 14.60 -3.87
C GLU A 269 -2.32 14.79 -2.42
N GLU A 270 -2.85 14.02 -1.49
CA GLU A 270 -2.47 14.03 -0.08
C GLU A 270 -1.08 13.44 0.14
N GLY A 271 -0.72 12.39 -0.61
CA GLY A 271 0.64 11.86 -0.62
C GLY A 271 1.66 12.92 -1.04
N ARG A 272 1.35 13.68 -2.10
CA ARG A 272 2.19 14.79 -2.57
C ARG A 272 2.22 15.95 -1.57
N ARG A 273 1.05 16.44 -1.15
CA ARG A 273 0.88 17.58 -0.23
C ARG A 273 1.55 17.38 1.12
N ARG A 274 1.61 16.15 1.62
CA ARG A 274 2.26 15.85 2.91
C ARG A 274 3.76 15.58 2.79
N TYR A 275 4.25 15.32 1.57
CA TYR A 275 5.66 15.03 1.33
C TYR A 275 6.46 16.31 1.04
N GLU A 276 5.83 17.31 0.41
CA GLU A 276 6.31 18.70 0.29
C GLU A 276 6.28 19.43 1.64
#